data_AF-A0A349FFE0-F1
#
_entry.id   AF-A0A349FFE0-F1
#
_cell.length_a   1.000
_cell.length_b   1.000
_cell.length_c   1.000
_cell.angle_alpha   90.00
_cell.angle_beta   90.00
_cell.angle_gamma   90.00
#
_symmetry.space_group_name_H-M   'P 1'
#
loop_
_entity.id
_entity.type
_entity.pdbx_description
1 polymer ?
#
loop_
_entity_poly.entity_id
_entity_poly.type
_entity_poly.pdbx_seq_one_letter_code
_entity_poly.pdbx_strand_id
1 'polypeptide(L)'
;SVIPRMAGGEVTPQALGVLAAVAEEYKLYTKVTGAQRIGLFGAQKDDLPQIWRKLIEAGFETGQAYAKALRMAKTCVGSTWCRYGVQDSVGLGSMIENRYKGIRTPHKMKFGVSGCTRECAEAQGKDLGIIATDAGWNLYVCGNGGMKPRHGDLLASDLDQATLIKYIDRFMMFYIRTAAPLQRTSVWMENMEGGVDYLREVIANDKLGINAQLECDVAKLIGEFECEWTATINDESQLQRFAHFINSAQRDENVVFVSEREQHRPATFTEKHPEVKGDILHVALTE
;
A
#
# COMPACT_ATOMS: atom_id res chain seq x y z
N SER A 1 -9.75 9.84 3.71
CA SER A 1 -10.00 8.77 2.73
C SER A 1 -9.88 7.42 3.43
N VAL A 2 -10.60 6.42 2.93
CA VAL A 2 -10.65 5.05 3.45
C VAL A 2 -10.29 4.12 2.31
N ILE A 3 -9.24 3.32 2.49
CA ILE A 3 -8.75 2.36 1.50
C ILE A 3 -8.46 1.06 2.25
N PRO A 4 -9.42 0.12 2.29
CA PRO A 4 -9.21 -1.17 2.92
C PRO A 4 -8.23 -2.03 2.12
N ARG A 5 -7.67 -3.04 2.78
CA ARG A 5 -6.77 -4.01 2.15
C ARG A 5 -7.58 -4.96 1.27
N MET A 6 -7.06 -5.24 0.08
CA MET A 6 -7.57 -6.25 -0.86
C MET A 6 -6.33 -7.01 -1.35
N ALA A 7 -5.95 -8.07 -0.62
CA ALA A 7 -4.70 -8.78 -0.86
C ALA A 7 -4.69 -9.40 -2.26
N GLY A 8 -3.62 -9.18 -3.02
CA GLY A 8 -3.56 -9.63 -4.42
C GLY A 8 -4.62 -8.99 -5.34
N GLY A 9 -5.31 -7.94 -4.88
CA GLY A 9 -6.41 -7.30 -5.60
C GLY A 9 -7.75 -8.06 -5.53
N GLU A 10 -7.86 -9.10 -4.69
CA GLU A 10 -9.07 -9.91 -4.58
C GLU A 10 -10.11 -9.28 -3.64
N VAL A 11 -11.39 -9.46 -3.97
CA VAL A 11 -12.53 -9.08 -3.15
C VAL A 11 -13.71 -10.00 -3.45
N THR A 12 -14.43 -10.43 -2.43
CA THR A 12 -15.65 -11.23 -2.62
C THR A 12 -16.81 -10.33 -3.09
N PRO A 13 -17.82 -10.87 -3.80
CA PRO A 13 -19.00 -10.10 -4.16
C PRO A 13 -19.70 -9.46 -2.96
N GLN A 14 -19.76 -10.16 -1.82
CA GLN A 14 -20.35 -9.68 -0.58
C GLN A 14 -19.56 -8.49 -0.01
N ALA A 15 -18.24 -8.63 0.09
CA ALA A 15 -17.38 -7.56 0.61
C ALA A 15 -17.37 -6.34 -0.34
N LEU A 16 -17.44 -6.58 -1.66
CA LEU A 16 -17.60 -5.52 -2.67
C LEU A 16 -18.95 -4.79 -2.50
N GLY A 17 -20.03 -5.51 -2.20
CA GLY A 17 -21.33 -4.93 -1.87
C GLY A 17 -21.27 -4.02 -0.64
N VAL A 18 -20.52 -4.40 0.40
CA VAL A 18 -20.32 -3.55 1.58
C VAL A 18 -19.55 -2.28 1.24
N LEU A 19 -18.51 -2.35 0.39
CA LEU A 19 -17.80 -1.15 -0.07
C LEU A 19 -18.73 -0.18 -0.79
N ALA A 20 -19.60 -0.70 -1.66
CA ALA A 20 -20.58 0.11 -2.38
C ALA A 20 -21.60 0.75 -1.42
N ALA A 21 -22.14 -0.01 -0.46
CA ALA A 21 -23.08 0.49 0.53
C ALA A 21 -22.47 1.59 1.41
N VAL A 22 -21.24 1.41 1.88
CA VAL A 22 -20.49 2.43 2.65
C VAL A 22 -20.24 3.67 1.78
N ALA A 23 -19.87 3.51 0.52
CA ALA A 23 -19.65 4.64 -0.38
C ALA A 23 -20.94 5.46 -0.59
N GLU A 24 -22.07 4.80 -0.74
CA GLU A 24 -23.38 5.44 -0.91
C GLU A 24 -23.84 6.15 0.37
N GLU A 25 -23.82 5.46 1.52
CA GLU A 25 -24.27 5.97 2.81
C GLU A 25 -23.53 7.25 3.23
N TYR A 26 -22.21 7.26 3.06
CA TYR A 26 -21.35 8.38 3.46
C TYR A 26 -21.06 9.34 2.30
N LYS A 27 -21.70 9.16 1.13
CA LYS A 27 -21.50 9.96 -0.09
C LYS A 27 -20.00 10.15 -0.38
N LEU A 28 -19.31 9.04 -0.64
CA LEU A 28 -17.87 9.01 -0.83
C LEU A 28 -17.51 8.88 -2.31
N TYR A 29 -16.62 9.76 -2.77
CA TYR A 29 -15.97 9.64 -4.07
C TYR A 29 -15.21 8.33 -4.12
N THR A 30 -15.47 7.51 -5.14
CA THR A 30 -14.96 6.15 -5.23
C THR A 30 -14.10 5.98 -6.48
N LYS A 31 -12.92 5.37 -6.29
CA LYS A 31 -11.95 5.18 -7.37
C LYS A 31 -11.17 3.89 -7.26
N VAL A 32 -11.09 3.14 -8.35
CA VAL A 32 -10.14 2.04 -8.51
C VAL A 32 -8.72 2.59 -8.60
N THR A 33 -7.84 2.06 -7.75
CA THR A 33 -6.47 2.53 -7.60
C THR A 33 -5.49 1.63 -8.36
N GLY A 34 -4.31 2.16 -8.71
CA GLY A 34 -3.23 1.37 -9.31
C GLY A 34 -2.65 0.26 -8.42
N ALA A 35 -3.11 0.17 -7.16
CA ALA A 35 -2.78 -0.90 -6.22
C ALA A 35 -3.77 -2.09 -6.29
N GLN A 36 -4.68 -2.11 -7.27
CA GLN A 36 -5.79 -3.07 -7.38
C GLN A 36 -6.74 -3.01 -6.18
N ARG A 37 -7.04 -1.80 -5.71
CA ARG A 37 -7.95 -1.56 -4.58
C ARG A 37 -8.97 -0.50 -4.90
N ILE A 38 -10.05 -0.45 -4.14
CA ILE A 38 -11.05 0.61 -4.18
C ILE A 38 -10.73 1.63 -3.07
N GLY A 39 -10.57 2.89 -3.45
CA GLY A 39 -10.43 3.99 -2.50
C GLY A 39 -11.70 4.81 -2.39
N LEU A 40 -12.09 5.10 -1.15
CA LEU A 40 -13.24 5.92 -0.78
C LEU A 40 -12.72 7.27 -0.24
N PHE A 41 -13.17 8.38 -0.80
CA PHE A 41 -12.67 9.72 -0.53
C PHE A 41 -13.81 10.67 -0.14
N GLY A 42 -13.49 11.71 0.63
CA GLY A 42 -14.49 12.64 1.16
C GLY A 42 -15.06 12.27 2.53
N ALA A 43 -14.65 11.13 3.12
CA ALA A 43 -15.05 10.75 4.48
C ALA A 43 -14.60 11.81 5.48
N GLN A 44 -15.55 12.27 6.30
CA GLN A 44 -15.23 13.17 7.42
C GLN A 44 -14.58 12.38 8.55
N LYS A 45 -13.85 13.09 9.41
CA LYS A 45 -13.00 12.48 10.45
C LYS A 45 -13.82 11.69 11.47
N ASP A 46 -14.97 12.22 11.85
CA ASP A 46 -15.96 11.68 12.79
C ASP A 46 -16.71 10.46 12.23
N ASP A 47 -16.84 10.36 10.91
CA ASP A 47 -17.43 9.19 10.23
C ASP A 47 -16.50 7.96 10.25
N LEU A 48 -15.19 8.15 10.41
CA LEU A 48 -14.20 7.09 10.23
C LEU A 48 -14.41 5.87 11.14
N PRO A 49 -14.67 5.99 12.45
CA PRO A 49 -14.89 4.81 13.29
C PRO A 49 -16.07 3.95 12.83
N GLN A 50 -17.16 4.58 12.40
CA GLN A 50 -18.36 3.85 11.94
C GLN A 50 -18.12 3.19 10.59
N ILE A 51 -17.47 3.90 9.66
CA ILE A 51 -17.05 3.33 8.38
C ILE A 51 -16.17 2.09 8.61
N TRP A 52 -15.14 2.21 9.44
CA TRP A 52 -14.21 1.10 9.67
C TRP A 52 -14.85 -0.07 10.42
N ARG A 53 -15.82 0.17 11.32
CA ARG A 53 -16.59 -0.91 11.96
C ARG A 53 -17.29 -1.77 10.91
N LYS A 54 -18.02 -1.15 9.98
CA LYS A 54 -18.70 -1.86 8.87
C LYS A 54 -17.74 -2.62 7.98
N LEU A 55 -16.58 -2.02 7.67
CA LEU A 55 -15.56 -2.66 6.83
C LEU A 55 -14.92 -3.87 7.53
N ILE A 56 -14.61 -3.76 8.82
CA ILE A 56 -14.03 -4.86 9.61
C ILE A 56 -15.03 -6.02 9.75
N GLU A 57 -16.31 -5.72 10.00
CA GLU A 57 -17.39 -6.73 10.01
C GLU A 57 -17.50 -7.48 8.68
N ALA A 58 -17.18 -6.81 7.56
CA ALA A 58 -17.11 -7.42 6.24
C ALA A 58 -15.78 -8.14 5.94
N GLY A 59 -14.87 -8.24 6.91
CA GLY A 59 -13.59 -8.93 6.81
C GLY A 59 -12.45 -8.10 6.23
N PHE A 60 -12.63 -6.78 6.08
CA PHE A 60 -11.54 -5.91 5.65
C PHE A 60 -10.59 -5.55 6.78
N GLU A 61 -9.33 -5.35 6.41
CA GLU A 61 -8.31 -4.74 7.25
C GLU A 61 -7.88 -3.39 6.70
N THR A 62 -7.10 -2.65 7.47
CA THR A 62 -6.44 -1.44 7.00
C THR A 62 -5.49 -1.71 5.84
N GLY A 63 -5.70 -0.99 4.74
CA GLY A 63 -4.83 -1.05 3.57
C GLY A 63 -3.49 -0.34 3.76
N GLN A 64 -3.28 0.35 4.89
CA GLN A 64 -2.06 1.12 5.19
C GLN A 64 -1.66 2.07 4.06
N ALA A 65 -2.68 2.60 3.38
CA ALA A 65 -2.54 3.26 2.08
C ALA A 65 -1.69 4.54 2.10
N TYR A 66 -1.37 5.09 3.29
CA TYR A 66 -0.48 6.24 3.50
C TYR A 66 0.71 5.95 4.44
N ALA A 67 0.86 4.73 4.98
CA ALA A 67 1.94 4.37 5.90
C ALA A 67 3.31 4.25 5.22
N LYS A 68 4.41 4.50 5.94
CA LYS A 68 5.76 4.08 5.50
C LYS A 68 5.92 2.58 5.85
N ALA A 69 5.30 1.75 5.01
CA ALA A 69 5.18 0.32 5.15
C ALA A 69 4.90 -0.30 3.77
N LEU A 70 4.70 -1.63 3.71
CA LEU A 70 4.15 -2.28 2.52
C LEU A 70 2.77 -1.73 2.18
N ARG A 71 2.66 -1.12 0.99
CA ARG A 71 1.39 -0.59 0.49
C ARG A 71 0.52 -1.65 -0.14
N MET A 72 1.07 -2.52 -0.99
CA MET A 72 0.37 -3.65 -1.62
C MET A 72 1.36 -4.61 -2.28
N ALA A 73 0.89 -5.82 -2.61
CA ALA A 73 1.46 -6.68 -3.64
C ALA A 73 0.51 -6.72 -4.83
N LYS A 74 0.82 -5.96 -5.89
CA LYS A 74 0.05 -5.98 -7.14
C LYS A 74 0.29 -7.32 -7.84
N THR A 75 -0.75 -7.97 -8.35
CA THR A 75 -0.65 -9.24 -9.06
C THR A 75 -1.24 -9.14 -10.46
N CYS A 76 -0.89 -10.07 -11.35
CA CYS A 76 -1.80 -10.42 -12.44
C CYS A 76 -2.65 -11.61 -12.02
N VAL A 77 -3.65 -11.99 -12.83
CA VAL A 77 -4.55 -13.12 -12.52
C VAL A 77 -3.88 -14.51 -12.55
N GLY A 78 -2.57 -14.58 -12.82
CA GLY A 78 -1.76 -15.80 -12.70
C GLY A 78 -2.19 -16.95 -13.60
N SER A 79 -1.63 -18.14 -13.34
CA SER A 79 -2.06 -19.39 -13.99
C SER A 79 -3.51 -19.79 -13.65
N THR A 80 -4.10 -19.18 -12.62
CA THR A 80 -5.49 -19.39 -12.20
C THR A 80 -6.49 -19.01 -13.29
N TRP A 81 -6.25 -17.90 -14.01
CA TRP A 81 -7.17 -17.40 -15.04
C TRP A 81 -6.52 -16.97 -16.36
N CYS A 82 -5.20 -16.79 -16.39
CA CYS A 82 -4.50 -16.41 -17.62
C CYS A 82 -3.93 -17.65 -18.30
N ARG A 83 -4.28 -17.85 -19.58
CA ARG A 83 -3.70 -18.91 -20.42
C ARG A 83 -2.17 -18.86 -20.59
N TYR A 84 -1.56 -17.71 -20.28
CA TYR A 84 -0.12 -17.50 -20.33
C TYR A 84 0.53 -17.49 -18.94
N GLY A 85 -0.26 -17.66 -17.89
CA GLY A 85 0.26 -17.73 -16.54
C GLY A 85 1.01 -19.05 -16.35
N VAL A 86 2.28 -18.94 -15.96
CA VAL A 86 3.16 -20.07 -15.69
C VAL A 86 3.00 -20.52 -14.24
N GLN A 87 2.86 -19.56 -13.32
CA GLN A 87 2.62 -19.85 -11.89
C GLN A 87 1.51 -18.97 -11.31
N ASP A 88 1.03 -19.38 -10.12
CA ASP A 88 -0.02 -18.68 -9.38
C ASP A 88 0.54 -17.43 -8.69
N SER A 89 0.53 -16.31 -9.44
CA SER A 89 0.91 -15.02 -8.89
C SER A 89 -0.10 -14.44 -7.91
N VAL A 90 -1.38 -14.85 -7.99
CA VAL A 90 -2.42 -14.33 -7.10
C VAL A 90 -2.24 -14.92 -5.71
N GLY A 91 -2.09 -16.24 -5.61
CA GLY A 91 -1.83 -16.93 -4.36
C GLY A 91 -0.53 -16.47 -3.71
N LEU A 92 0.57 -16.40 -4.47
CA LEU A 92 1.84 -15.89 -3.94
C LEU A 92 1.74 -14.43 -3.50
N GLY A 93 1.15 -13.56 -4.32
CA GLY A 93 0.98 -12.14 -4.02
C GLY A 93 0.10 -11.87 -2.79
N SER A 94 -1.00 -12.60 -2.65
CA SER A 94 -1.88 -12.53 -1.48
C SER A 94 -1.16 -13.00 -0.22
N MET A 95 -0.39 -14.10 -0.30
CA MET A 95 0.40 -14.62 0.81
C MET A 95 1.44 -13.62 1.29
N ILE A 96 2.26 -13.05 0.38
CA ILE A 96 3.30 -12.09 0.78
C ILE A 96 2.69 -10.77 1.28
N GLU A 97 1.58 -10.31 0.70
CA GLU A 97 0.92 -9.09 1.18
C GLU A 97 0.40 -9.26 2.60
N ASN A 98 -0.15 -10.44 2.93
CA ASN A 98 -0.60 -10.77 4.27
C ASN A 98 0.55 -11.07 5.23
N ARG A 99 1.66 -11.64 4.75
CA ARG A 99 2.86 -11.87 5.56
C ARG A 99 3.47 -10.56 6.02
N TYR A 100 3.65 -9.59 5.12
CA TYR A 100 4.44 -8.39 5.39
C TYR A 100 3.62 -7.13 5.70
N LYS A 101 2.30 -7.26 5.89
CA LYS A 101 1.45 -6.15 6.35
C LYS A 101 1.91 -5.65 7.72
N GLY A 102 1.76 -4.35 7.99
CA GLY A 102 2.18 -3.77 9.27
C GLY A 102 3.63 -3.37 9.39
N ILE A 103 4.54 -4.11 8.75
CA ILE A 103 5.99 -3.86 8.88
C ILE A 103 6.32 -2.45 8.41
N ARG A 104 6.79 -1.61 9.35
CA ARG A 104 7.22 -0.24 9.07
C ARG A 104 8.58 -0.26 8.43
N THR A 105 8.74 0.57 7.41
CA THR A 105 9.96 0.66 6.61
C THR A 105 10.39 2.11 6.45
N PRO A 106 11.69 2.38 6.17
CA PRO A 106 12.20 3.74 6.03
C PRO A 106 11.38 4.62 5.08
N HIS A 107 10.84 4.03 4.01
CA HIS A 107 9.85 4.65 3.16
C HIS A 107 8.74 3.66 2.73
N LYS A 108 7.68 4.13 2.06
CA LYS A 108 6.64 3.27 1.43
C LYS A 108 7.29 2.21 0.54
N MET A 109 6.83 0.97 0.64
CA MET A 109 7.24 -0.13 -0.23
C MET A 109 6.09 -0.68 -1.05
N LYS A 110 6.43 -1.17 -2.23
CA LYS A 110 5.51 -1.73 -3.20
C LYS A 110 6.04 -3.05 -3.71
N PHE A 111 5.19 -4.07 -3.74
CA PHE A 111 5.52 -5.36 -4.33
C PHE A 111 4.74 -5.54 -5.63
N GLY A 112 5.29 -6.33 -6.54
CA GLY A 112 4.59 -6.79 -7.74
C GLY A 112 4.91 -8.24 -8.02
N VAL A 113 3.89 -9.05 -8.29
CA VAL A 113 4.01 -10.49 -8.56
C VAL A 113 3.36 -10.79 -9.91
N SER A 114 4.16 -11.15 -10.90
CA SER A 114 3.67 -11.53 -12.23
C SER A 114 3.80 -13.03 -12.45
N GLY A 115 2.72 -13.66 -12.89
CA GLY A 115 2.68 -15.10 -13.16
C GLY A 115 3.41 -15.52 -14.44
N CYS A 116 4.01 -14.58 -15.19
CA CYS A 116 4.90 -14.83 -16.33
C CYS A 116 5.66 -13.55 -16.74
N THR A 117 6.55 -13.68 -17.72
CA THR A 117 7.40 -12.60 -18.26
C THR A 117 6.65 -11.47 -18.98
N ARG A 118 5.33 -11.62 -19.22
CA ARG A 118 4.47 -10.52 -19.72
C ARG A 118 4.23 -9.42 -18.69
N GLU A 119 4.57 -9.68 -17.43
CA GLU A 119 4.82 -8.63 -16.44
C GLU A 119 3.61 -7.73 -16.13
N CYS A 120 2.37 -8.23 -16.26
CA CYS A 120 1.16 -7.39 -16.10
C CYS A 120 1.02 -6.72 -14.71
N ALA A 121 1.79 -7.14 -13.70
CA ALA A 121 1.83 -6.52 -12.38
C ALA A 121 2.80 -5.32 -12.25
N GLU A 122 3.58 -5.00 -13.31
CA GLU A 122 4.63 -3.97 -13.29
C GLU A 122 5.67 -4.24 -12.18
N ALA A 123 5.92 -5.51 -11.88
CA ALA A 123 6.88 -6.03 -10.90
C ALA A 123 8.26 -5.35 -10.93
N GLN A 124 8.87 -5.16 -12.10
CA GLN A 124 10.19 -4.51 -12.18
C GLN A 124 10.14 -3.02 -11.80
N GLY A 125 8.97 -2.38 -11.88
CA GLY A 125 8.77 -1.01 -11.39
C GLY A 125 8.54 -0.88 -9.88
N LYS A 126 8.58 -2.00 -9.14
CA LYS A 126 8.28 -2.05 -7.69
C LYS A 126 9.55 -2.21 -6.85
N ASP A 127 9.45 -1.87 -5.57
CA ASP A 127 10.59 -1.97 -4.65
C ASP A 127 11.04 -3.44 -4.50
N LEU A 128 10.10 -4.39 -4.60
CA LEU A 128 10.32 -5.83 -4.79
C LEU A 128 9.45 -6.36 -5.94
N GLY A 129 10.08 -6.90 -6.98
CA GLY A 129 9.43 -7.48 -8.15
C GLY A 129 9.64 -8.97 -8.22
N ILE A 130 8.58 -9.74 -8.42
CA ILE A 130 8.62 -11.21 -8.48
C ILE A 130 7.98 -11.63 -9.80
N ILE A 131 8.73 -12.37 -10.62
CA ILE A 131 8.27 -12.80 -11.95
C ILE A 131 8.45 -14.30 -12.07
N ALA A 132 7.37 -15.01 -12.38
CA ALA A 132 7.41 -16.46 -12.57
C ALA A 132 8.17 -16.84 -13.84
N THR A 133 8.90 -17.94 -13.73
CA THR A 133 9.50 -18.71 -14.83
C THR A 133 9.02 -20.15 -14.74
N ASP A 134 9.33 -20.97 -15.74
CA ASP A 134 9.03 -22.41 -15.69
C ASP A 134 9.86 -23.15 -14.61
N ALA A 135 10.98 -22.55 -14.17
CA ALA A 135 11.88 -23.13 -13.18
C ALA A 135 11.69 -22.59 -11.75
N GLY A 136 11.00 -21.48 -11.57
CA GLY A 136 10.81 -20.86 -10.26
C GLY A 136 10.41 -19.39 -10.35
N TRP A 137 11.01 -18.56 -9.48
CA TRP A 137 10.70 -17.14 -9.40
C TRP A 137 11.97 -16.29 -9.52
N ASN A 138 11.95 -15.34 -10.45
CA ASN A 138 12.95 -14.28 -10.53
C ASN A 138 12.60 -13.17 -9.55
N LEU A 139 13.55 -12.80 -8.70
CA LEU A 139 13.43 -11.73 -7.72
C LEU A 139 14.22 -10.50 -8.18
N TYR A 140 13.51 -9.41 -8.42
CA TYR A 140 14.02 -8.09 -8.72
C TYR A 140 13.89 -7.17 -7.51
N VAL A 141 14.85 -6.28 -7.29
CA VAL A 141 14.87 -5.36 -6.15
C VAL A 141 15.08 -3.91 -6.59
N CYS A 142 14.66 -2.98 -5.74
CA CYS A 142 15.01 -1.56 -5.85
C CYS A 142 14.47 -0.85 -7.11
N GLY A 143 13.36 -1.34 -7.68
CA GLY A 143 12.58 -0.63 -8.68
C GLY A 143 11.82 0.56 -8.10
N ASN A 144 11.44 1.52 -8.94
CA ASN A 144 10.77 2.73 -8.50
C ASN A 144 9.73 3.26 -9.50
N GLY A 145 8.45 3.20 -9.13
CA GLY A 145 7.39 4.00 -9.73
C GLY A 145 7.19 5.34 -8.99
N GLY A 146 7.77 6.42 -9.50
CA GLY A 146 7.74 7.76 -8.90
C GLY A 146 8.41 8.83 -9.76
N MET A 147 8.88 9.92 -9.15
CA MET A 147 9.47 11.09 -9.86
C MET A 147 10.65 10.73 -10.77
N LYS A 148 11.51 9.80 -10.33
CA LYS A 148 12.61 9.23 -11.12
C LYS A 148 12.32 7.74 -11.35
N PRO A 149 11.60 7.37 -12.41
CA PRO A 149 11.26 5.98 -12.66
C PRO A 149 12.52 5.15 -12.94
N ARG A 150 12.54 3.92 -12.44
CA ARG A 150 13.68 2.99 -12.53
C ARG A 150 13.17 1.55 -12.48
N HIS A 151 13.71 0.69 -13.33
CA HIS A 151 13.49 -0.76 -13.21
C HIS A 151 14.38 -1.35 -12.12
N GLY A 152 13.86 -2.33 -11.41
CA GLY A 152 14.60 -3.08 -10.41
C GLY A 152 15.65 -3.97 -11.04
N ASP A 153 16.68 -4.28 -10.27
CA ASP A 153 17.79 -5.11 -10.69
C ASP A 153 17.53 -6.56 -10.27
N LEU A 154 17.94 -7.52 -11.10
CA LEU A 154 17.79 -8.94 -10.81
C LEU A 154 18.72 -9.33 -9.64
N LEU A 155 18.11 -9.70 -8.51
CA LEU A 155 18.84 -10.19 -7.35
C LEU A 155 19.17 -11.68 -7.51
N ALA A 156 18.18 -12.49 -7.87
CA ALA A 156 18.34 -13.93 -8.10
C ALA A 156 17.24 -14.46 -9.05
N SER A 157 17.55 -15.53 -9.77
CA SER A 157 16.65 -16.18 -10.72
C SER A 157 16.22 -17.56 -10.25
N ASP A 158 15.08 -18.02 -10.78
CA ASP A 158 14.59 -19.40 -10.66
C ASP A 158 14.53 -19.93 -9.22
N LEU A 159 14.17 -19.06 -8.27
CA LEU A 159 14.06 -19.42 -6.86
C LEU A 159 12.83 -20.30 -6.62
N ASP A 160 12.98 -21.32 -5.79
CA ASP A 160 11.84 -21.95 -5.14
C ASP A 160 11.17 -20.97 -4.15
N GLN A 161 9.92 -21.23 -3.79
CA GLN A 161 9.16 -20.33 -2.93
C GLN A 161 9.76 -20.17 -1.52
N ALA A 162 10.38 -21.22 -0.94
CA ALA A 162 10.95 -21.12 0.40
C ALA A 162 12.21 -20.23 0.39
N THR A 163 13.08 -20.39 -0.60
CA THR A 163 14.26 -19.54 -0.79
C THR A 163 13.86 -18.10 -1.12
N LEU A 164 12.85 -17.90 -1.97
CA LEU A 164 12.29 -16.58 -2.28
C LEU A 164 11.87 -15.82 -1.01
N ILE A 165 11.12 -16.48 -0.12
CA ILE A 165 10.64 -15.84 1.11
C ILE A 165 11.79 -15.46 2.03
N LYS A 166 12.81 -16.33 2.19
CA LYS A 166 14.02 -15.99 2.96
C LYS A 166 14.73 -14.76 2.39
N TYR A 167 14.85 -14.67 1.07
CA TYR A 167 15.52 -13.53 0.43
C TYR A 167 14.74 -12.23 0.63
N ILE A 168 13.40 -12.28 0.58
CA ILE A 168 12.55 -11.12 0.87
C ILE A 168 12.70 -10.71 2.35
N ASP A 169 12.64 -11.66 3.29
CA ASP A 169 12.82 -11.38 4.73
C ASP A 169 14.16 -10.65 4.98
N ARG A 170 15.26 -11.24 4.47
CA ARG A 170 16.61 -10.66 4.59
C ARG A 170 16.70 -9.29 3.96
N PHE A 171 16.20 -9.12 2.73
CA PHE A 171 16.25 -7.84 2.01
C PHE A 171 15.49 -6.75 2.77
N MET A 172 14.25 -7.04 3.19
CA MET A 172 13.42 -6.09 3.92
C MET A 172 14.09 -5.65 5.21
N MET A 173 14.60 -6.59 6.01
CA MET A 173 15.23 -6.25 7.29
C MET A 173 16.56 -5.53 7.10
N PHE A 174 17.35 -5.91 6.10
CA PHE A 174 18.60 -5.22 5.79
C PHE A 174 18.33 -3.77 5.35
N TYR A 175 17.32 -3.54 4.51
CA TYR A 175 16.85 -2.21 4.14
C TYR A 175 16.36 -1.40 5.34
N ILE A 176 15.54 -2.01 6.21
CA ILE A 176 15.02 -1.37 7.44
C ILE A 176 16.16 -0.88 8.33
N ARG A 177 17.24 -1.67 8.45
CA ARG A 177 18.36 -1.38 9.36
C ARG A 177 19.37 -0.37 8.81
N THR A 178 19.56 -0.33 7.51
CA THR A 178 20.69 0.38 6.90
C THR A 178 20.31 1.61 6.11
N ALA A 179 19.05 1.75 5.67
CA ALA A 179 18.63 2.92 4.95
C ALA A 179 18.32 4.10 5.87
N ALA A 180 18.60 5.31 5.39
CA ALA A 180 18.27 6.53 6.09
C ALA A 180 16.73 6.73 6.15
N PRO A 181 16.22 7.48 7.14
CA PRO A 181 14.80 7.83 7.22
C PRO A 181 14.29 8.46 5.92
N LEU A 182 13.11 8.03 5.47
CA LEU A 182 12.47 8.50 4.23
C LEU A 182 13.21 8.19 2.92
N GLN A 183 14.25 7.35 2.95
CA GLN A 183 14.99 6.95 1.76
C GLN A 183 14.27 5.80 1.03
N ARG A 184 14.13 5.90 -0.30
CA ARG A 184 13.60 4.81 -1.16
C ARG A 184 14.64 3.71 -1.33
N THR A 185 14.20 2.47 -1.54
CA THR A 185 15.08 1.32 -1.83
C THR A 185 15.99 1.58 -3.02
N SER A 186 15.48 2.21 -4.09
CA SER A 186 16.28 2.60 -5.26
C SER A 186 17.46 3.51 -4.89
N VAL A 187 17.21 4.58 -4.13
CA VAL A 187 18.23 5.55 -3.72
C VAL A 187 19.17 4.94 -2.68
N TRP A 188 18.65 4.08 -1.81
CA TRP A 188 19.45 3.34 -0.83
C TRP A 188 20.48 2.44 -1.51
N MET A 189 20.07 1.67 -2.52
CA MET A 189 20.99 0.81 -3.26
C MET A 189 21.92 1.60 -4.19
N GLU A 190 21.47 2.71 -4.79
CA GLU A 190 22.33 3.59 -5.61
C GLU A 190 23.50 4.18 -4.79
N ASN A 191 23.28 4.45 -3.51
CA ASN A 191 24.31 4.96 -2.59
C ASN A 191 25.20 3.85 -2.01
N MET A 192 24.91 2.57 -2.31
CA MET A 192 25.64 1.42 -1.79
C MET A 192 26.76 1.03 -2.75
N GLU A 193 28.00 0.96 -2.25
CA GLU A 193 29.12 0.48 -3.04
C GLU A 193 28.89 -0.97 -3.48
N GLY A 194 29.02 -1.24 -4.79
CA GLY A 194 28.70 -2.54 -5.38
C GLY A 194 27.21 -2.78 -5.66
N GLY A 195 26.31 -1.88 -5.26
CA GLY A 195 24.89 -1.90 -5.62
C GLY A 195 24.21 -3.26 -5.42
N VAL A 196 23.55 -3.77 -6.47
CA VAL A 196 22.84 -5.05 -6.42
C VAL A 196 23.78 -6.24 -6.19
N ASP A 197 25.03 -6.18 -6.65
CA ASP A 197 25.98 -7.28 -6.47
C ASP A 197 26.37 -7.42 -4.99
N TYR A 198 26.60 -6.30 -4.30
CA TYR A 198 26.80 -6.32 -2.86
C TYR A 198 25.56 -6.84 -2.12
N LEU A 199 24.36 -6.41 -2.52
CA LEU A 199 23.13 -6.96 -1.94
C LEU A 199 23.03 -8.48 -2.15
N ARG A 200 23.41 -9.00 -3.33
CA ARG A 200 23.42 -10.45 -3.57
C ARG A 200 24.35 -11.17 -2.63
N GLU A 201 25.56 -10.65 -2.39
CA GLU A 201 26.51 -11.23 -1.43
C GLU A 201 25.96 -11.24 0.00
N VAL A 202 25.30 -10.16 0.44
CA VAL A 202 24.70 -10.11 1.79
C VAL A 202 23.52 -11.07 1.89
N ILE A 203 22.59 -11.01 0.94
CA ILE A 203 21.29 -11.70 1.02
C ILE A 203 21.38 -13.18 0.67
N ALA A 204 22.13 -13.55 -0.36
CA ALA A 204 22.26 -14.94 -0.81
C ALA A 204 23.42 -15.66 -0.12
N ASN A 205 24.60 -15.03 -0.07
CA ASN A 205 25.84 -15.68 0.38
C ASN A 205 26.16 -15.44 1.86
N ASP A 206 25.27 -14.75 2.59
CA ASP A 206 25.45 -14.41 4.02
C ASP A 206 26.81 -13.78 4.32
N LYS A 207 27.30 -12.90 3.44
CA LYS A 207 28.61 -12.25 3.56
C LYS A 207 28.87 -11.59 4.91
N LEU A 208 27.81 -11.17 5.61
CA LEU A 208 27.90 -10.52 6.92
C LEU A 208 27.63 -11.46 8.10
N GLY A 209 27.20 -12.72 7.87
CA GLY A 209 26.87 -13.68 8.92
C GLY A 209 25.65 -13.31 9.78
N ILE A 210 24.72 -12.52 9.23
CA ILE A 210 23.56 -11.98 9.96
C ILE A 210 22.21 -12.48 9.43
N ASN A 211 22.18 -13.31 8.38
CA ASN A 211 20.92 -13.67 7.73
C ASN A 211 19.93 -14.38 8.66
N ALA A 212 20.40 -15.25 9.55
CA ALA A 212 19.54 -15.90 10.54
C ALA A 212 18.90 -14.89 11.51
N GLN A 213 19.64 -13.85 11.90
CA GLN A 213 19.11 -12.77 12.74
C GLN A 213 18.07 -11.95 11.99
N LEU A 214 18.37 -11.57 10.73
CA LEU A 214 17.42 -10.83 9.89
C LEU A 214 16.09 -11.57 9.72
N GLU A 215 16.14 -12.89 9.46
CA GLU A 215 14.94 -13.73 9.35
C GLU A 215 14.15 -13.79 10.67
N CYS A 216 14.83 -13.94 11.81
CA CYS A 216 14.20 -13.95 13.14
C CYS A 216 13.48 -12.62 13.44
N ASP A 217 14.12 -11.49 13.12
CA ASP A 217 13.54 -10.18 13.36
C ASP A 217 12.31 -9.92 12.50
N VAL A 218 12.31 -10.38 11.24
CA VAL A 218 11.11 -10.29 10.40
C VAL A 218 10.00 -11.18 10.96
N ALA A 219 10.32 -12.42 11.34
CA ALA A 219 9.34 -13.33 11.92
C ALA A 219 8.67 -12.75 13.17
N LYS A 220 9.44 -12.06 14.02
CA LYS A 220 8.91 -11.32 15.18
C LYS A 220 7.92 -10.22 14.75
N LEU A 221 8.30 -9.37 13.81
CA LEU A 221 7.42 -8.28 13.32
C LEU A 221 6.13 -8.81 12.67
N ILE A 222 6.20 -9.96 12.00
CA ILE A 222 5.02 -10.64 11.44
C ILE A 222 4.10 -11.12 12.57
N GLY A 223 4.66 -11.76 13.60
CA GLY A 223 3.90 -12.28 14.74
C GLY A 223 3.25 -11.20 15.61
N GLU A 224 3.81 -9.99 15.62
CA GLU A 224 3.31 -8.83 16.37
C GLU A 224 2.29 -7.97 15.59
N PHE A 225 1.91 -8.38 14.37
CA PHE A 225 0.98 -7.59 13.56
C PHE A 225 -0.41 -7.49 14.22
N GLU A 226 -0.90 -6.25 14.34
CA GLU A 226 -2.27 -5.94 14.70
C GLU A 226 -2.85 -4.90 13.71
N CYS A 227 -4.10 -5.09 13.29
CA CYS A 227 -4.79 -4.13 12.44
C CYS A 227 -5.10 -2.86 13.25
N GLU A 228 -4.51 -1.73 12.85
CA GLU A 228 -4.61 -0.48 13.60
C GLU A 228 -6.07 0.00 13.79
N TRP A 229 -6.95 -0.25 12.81
CA TRP A 229 -8.37 0.12 12.90
C TRP A 229 -9.17 -0.81 13.81
N THR A 230 -8.84 -2.11 13.83
CA THR A 230 -9.44 -3.06 14.77
C THR A 230 -9.08 -2.67 16.20
N ALA A 231 -7.80 -2.40 16.47
CA ALA A 231 -7.34 -1.91 17.77
C ALA A 231 -8.06 -0.59 18.16
N THR A 232 -8.15 0.36 17.22
CA THR A 232 -8.78 1.67 17.45
C THR A 232 -10.28 1.56 17.77
N ILE A 233 -11.02 0.67 17.10
CA ILE A 233 -12.46 0.52 17.32
C ILE A 233 -12.78 -0.18 18.63
N ASN A 234 -11.88 -1.05 19.09
CA ASN A 234 -12.03 -1.79 20.35
C ASN A 234 -11.60 -0.99 21.59
N ASP A 235 -10.98 0.18 21.41
CA ASP A 235 -10.58 1.09 22.50
C ASP A 235 -11.39 2.40 22.44
N GLU A 236 -12.39 2.51 23.32
CA GLU A 236 -13.26 3.70 23.40
C GLU A 236 -12.49 5.00 23.64
N SER A 237 -11.32 4.94 24.32
CA SER A 237 -10.50 6.12 24.57
C SER A 237 -9.90 6.69 23.28
N GLN A 238 -9.68 5.87 22.25
CA GLN A 238 -9.19 6.32 20.95
C GLN A 238 -10.29 6.98 20.11
N LEU A 239 -11.56 6.62 20.32
CA LEU A 239 -12.68 7.12 19.52
C LEU A 239 -12.87 8.63 19.66
N GLN A 240 -12.55 9.18 20.84
CA GLN A 240 -12.62 10.62 21.10
C GLN A 240 -11.71 11.44 20.16
N ARG A 241 -10.62 10.83 19.66
CA ARG A 241 -9.69 11.49 18.74
C ARG A 241 -10.30 11.78 17.37
N PHE A 242 -11.42 11.13 17.03
CA PHE A 242 -12.11 11.28 15.75
C PHE A 242 -13.20 12.34 15.76
N ALA A 243 -13.60 12.84 16.93
CA ALA A 243 -14.47 14.00 17.01
C ALA A 243 -13.85 15.19 16.25
N HIS A 244 -14.71 15.94 15.55
CA HIS A 244 -14.30 17.14 14.84
C HIS A 244 -14.02 18.28 15.85
N PHE A 245 -14.99 18.57 16.71
CA PHE A 245 -14.84 19.50 17.83
C PHE A 245 -14.90 18.74 19.16
N ILE A 246 -14.13 19.20 20.15
CA ILE A 246 -14.12 18.59 21.51
C ILE A 246 -15.44 18.87 22.25
N ASN A 247 -16.07 20.00 21.94
CA ASN A 247 -17.21 20.57 22.68
C ASN A 247 -18.49 20.66 21.84
N SER A 248 -18.51 20.14 20.61
CA SER A 248 -19.68 20.22 19.72
C SER A 248 -19.78 18.98 18.83
N ALA A 249 -21.01 18.57 18.56
CA ALA A 249 -21.32 17.54 17.58
C ALA A 249 -21.51 18.10 16.16
N GLN A 250 -21.32 19.40 15.96
CA GLN A 250 -21.42 20.03 14.64
C GLN A 250 -20.28 19.57 13.73
N ARG A 251 -20.57 19.52 12.43
CA ARG A 251 -19.59 19.27 11.38
C ARG A 251 -18.94 20.57 10.93
N ASP A 252 -17.80 20.46 10.28
CA ASP A 252 -17.11 21.61 9.67
C ASP A 252 -17.87 22.12 8.46
N GLU A 253 -18.47 23.30 8.59
CA GLU A 253 -19.19 23.98 7.51
C GLU A 253 -18.26 24.37 6.34
N ASN A 254 -16.94 24.42 6.57
CA ASN A 254 -15.98 24.67 5.49
C ASN A 254 -15.79 23.47 4.56
N VAL A 255 -16.26 22.27 4.92
CA VAL A 255 -16.19 21.07 4.08
C VAL A 255 -17.37 21.07 3.11
N VAL A 256 -17.22 21.84 2.04
CA VAL A 256 -18.20 21.94 0.94
C VAL A 256 -17.78 21.04 -0.22
N PHE A 257 -18.73 20.31 -0.78
CA PHE A 257 -18.54 19.48 -1.97
C PHE A 257 -19.37 20.01 -3.15
N VAL A 258 -18.83 19.86 -4.36
CA VAL A 258 -19.52 20.15 -5.62
C VAL A 258 -19.60 18.89 -6.48
N SER A 259 -20.68 18.78 -7.27
CA SER A 259 -20.86 17.66 -8.20
C SER A 259 -19.94 17.82 -9.42
N GLU A 260 -19.24 16.75 -9.78
CA GLU A 260 -18.37 16.70 -10.95
C GLU A 260 -18.18 15.24 -11.42
N ARG A 261 -18.31 14.98 -12.73
CA ARG A 261 -18.10 13.65 -13.34
C ARG A 261 -18.90 12.54 -12.67
N GLU A 262 -20.20 12.77 -12.46
CA GLU A 262 -21.12 11.82 -11.80
C GLU A 262 -20.75 11.46 -10.35
N GLN A 263 -19.78 12.16 -9.77
CA GLN A 263 -19.38 12.07 -8.37
C GLN A 263 -19.29 13.48 -7.78
N HIS A 264 -18.55 13.65 -6.69
CA HIS A 264 -18.30 14.94 -6.07
C HIS A 264 -16.81 15.14 -5.77
N ARG A 265 -16.42 16.41 -5.61
CA ARG A 265 -15.09 16.81 -5.16
C ARG A 265 -15.20 17.95 -4.15
N PRO A 266 -14.15 18.20 -3.33
CA PRO A 266 -14.10 19.41 -2.54
C PRO A 266 -14.29 20.65 -3.42
N ALA A 267 -15.10 21.59 -2.97
CA ALA A 267 -15.27 22.88 -3.63
C ALA A 267 -13.93 23.63 -3.64
N THR A 268 -13.62 24.29 -4.76
CA THR A 268 -12.51 25.24 -4.84
C THR A 268 -12.80 26.44 -3.94
N PHE A 269 -11.78 27.26 -3.68
CA PHE A 269 -11.96 28.49 -2.94
C PHE A 269 -13.03 29.41 -3.57
N THR A 270 -12.97 29.61 -4.89
CA THR A 270 -13.91 30.45 -5.63
C THR A 270 -15.34 29.90 -5.64
N GLU A 271 -15.51 28.58 -5.60
CA GLU A 271 -16.83 27.95 -5.49
C GLU A 271 -17.44 28.10 -4.09
N LYS A 272 -16.61 28.25 -3.04
CA LYS A 272 -17.08 28.56 -1.67
C LYS A 272 -17.37 30.05 -1.47
N HIS A 273 -16.67 30.91 -2.22
CA HIS A 273 -16.72 32.36 -2.11
C HIS A 273 -17.01 33.01 -3.48
N PRO A 274 -18.22 32.81 -4.04
CA PRO A 274 -18.56 33.32 -5.38
C PRO A 274 -18.50 34.85 -5.48
N GLU A 275 -18.59 35.55 -4.36
CA GLU A 275 -18.45 37.00 -4.23
C GLU A 275 -17.01 37.50 -4.37
N VAL A 276 -16.01 36.65 -4.12
CA VAL A 276 -14.60 37.03 -4.15
C VAL A 276 -14.04 36.93 -5.57
N LYS A 277 -13.55 38.06 -6.10
CA LYS A 277 -12.84 38.11 -7.39
C LYS A 277 -11.33 38.04 -7.17
N GLY A 278 -10.69 36.99 -7.68
CA GLY A 278 -9.24 36.79 -7.63
C GLY A 278 -8.85 35.38 -7.16
N ASP A 279 -7.57 35.02 -7.30
CA ASP A 279 -7.03 33.76 -6.76
C ASP A 279 -6.72 33.90 -5.26
N ILE A 280 -6.49 32.78 -4.56
CA ILE A 280 -6.27 32.70 -3.09
C ILE A 280 -5.17 33.67 -2.60
N LEU A 281 -4.21 34.04 -3.45
CA LEU A 281 -3.11 34.96 -3.15
C LEU A 281 -3.41 36.44 -3.49
N HIS A 282 -4.48 36.71 -4.25
CA HIS A 282 -4.81 38.00 -4.84
C HIS A 282 -6.29 38.35 -4.66
N VAL A 283 -6.79 38.18 -3.43
CA VAL A 283 -8.13 38.63 -3.06
C VAL A 283 -8.11 40.14 -2.94
N ALA A 284 -8.70 40.85 -3.92
CA ALA A 284 -9.07 42.24 -3.73
C ALA A 284 -10.34 42.28 -2.89
N LEU A 285 -10.25 42.79 -1.67
CA LEU A 285 -11.44 43.12 -0.88
C LEU A 285 -12.17 44.24 -1.62
N THR A 286 -13.37 43.96 -2.14
CA THR A 286 -14.27 45.01 -2.59
C THR A 286 -14.84 45.74 -1.37
N GLU A 287 -14.75 47.07 -1.39
CA GLU A 287 -15.32 47.99 -0.39
C GLU A 287 -16.83 47.76 -0.15
#